data_AF-A0A519LVY7-F1
#
_entry.id   AF-A0A519LVY7-F1
#
_cell.length_a   1.000
_cell.length_b   1.000
_cell.length_c   1.000
_cell.angle_alpha   90.00
_cell.angle_beta   90.00
_cell.angle_gamma   90.00
#
_symmetry.space_group_name_H-M   'P 1'
#
loop_
_entity.id
_entity.type
_entity.pdbx_description
1 polymer ?
#
loop_
_entity_poly.entity_id
_entity_poly.type
_entity_poly.pdbx_seq_one_letter_code
_entity_poly.pdbx_strand_id
1 'polypeptide(L)'
;FLRVRFEDVDNEEEADAILGHEVYLPLTMLPKLEGNKFYFHEVIGFDAEDTRLGVIGKIVSINDSSAQPLFEIKQGDIEILIPMIDDFIVKIDRENKKVVMDTPVGLVDLYLNS
;
A
#
# COMPACT_ATOMS: atom_id res chain seq x y z
N PHE A 1 -4.48 19.25 -14.18
CA PHE A 1 -5.58 19.80 -13.37
C PHE A 1 -6.80 18.92 -13.55
N LEU A 2 -7.38 18.43 -12.45
CA LEU A 2 -8.61 17.65 -12.44
C LEU A 2 -9.78 18.59 -12.15
N ARG A 3 -10.88 18.49 -12.90
CA ARG A 3 -12.13 19.23 -12.65
C ARG A 3 -13.28 18.24 -12.52
N VAL A 4 -14.11 18.44 -11.51
CA VAL A 4 -15.26 17.60 -11.20
C VAL A 4 -16.50 18.50 -11.11
N ARG A 5 -17.66 18.00 -11.53
CA ARG A 5 -18.98 18.62 -11.31
C ARG A 5 -19.81 17.63 -10.49
N PHE A 6 -20.32 18.07 -9.34
CA PHE A 6 -21.27 17.31 -8.56
C PHE A 6 -22.68 17.52 -9.13
N GLU A 7 -23.54 16.51 -9.03
CA GLU A 7 -24.88 16.53 -9.63
C GLU A 7 -25.73 17.71 -9.11
N ASP A 8 -25.61 18.03 -7.82
CA ASP A 8 -26.38 19.08 -7.14
C ASP A 8 -25.64 20.43 -7.02
N VAL A 9 -24.60 20.67 -7.83
CA VAL A 9 -23.81 21.91 -7.83
C VAL A 9 -23.74 22.50 -9.24
N ASP A 10 -24.54 23.53 -9.48
CA ASP A 10 -24.81 24.10 -10.80
C ASP A 10 -24.32 25.55 -10.95
N ASN A 11 -24.01 26.24 -9.86
CA ASN A 11 -23.55 27.63 -9.88
C ASN A 11 -22.32 27.86 -8.99
N GLU A 12 -21.76 29.07 -9.09
CA GLU A 12 -20.55 29.48 -8.37
C GLU A 12 -20.76 29.51 -6.85
N GLU A 13 -21.91 30.00 -6.38
CA GLU A 13 -22.22 30.08 -4.94
C GLU A 13 -22.25 28.69 -4.29
N GLU A 14 -22.84 27.70 -4.97
CA GLU A 14 -22.88 26.31 -4.51
C GLU A 14 -21.49 25.65 -4.51
N ALA A 15 -20.66 25.96 -5.52
CA ALA A 15 -19.30 25.46 -5.60
C ALA A 15 -18.41 26.05 -4.48
N ASP A 16 -18.58 27.33 -4.19
CA ASP A 16 -17.88 28.01 -3.11
C ASP A 16 -18.26 27.45 -1.74
N ALA A 17 -19.52 27.06 -1.54
CA ALA A 17 -20.01 26.50 -0.29
C ALA A 17 -19.32 25.18 0.10
N ILE A 18 -18.85 24.39 -0.88
CA ILE A 18 -18.16 23.11 -0.65
C ILE A 18 -16.63 23.23 -0.70
N LEU A 19 -16.10 24.43 -0.96
CA LEU A 19 -14.67 24.65 -1.10
C LEU A 19 -13.96 24.39 0.24
N GLY A 20 -12.81 23.72 0.20
CA GLY A 20 -12.03 23.37 1.40
C GLY A 20 -12.57 22.17 2.21
N HIS A 21 -13.65 21.53 1.79
CA HIS A 21 -14.12 20.28 2.39
C HIS A 21 -13.30 19.08 1.90
N GLU A 22 -13.14 18.10 2.77
CA GLU A 22 -12.51 16.82 2.42
C GLU A 22 -13.50 15.92 1.66
N VAL A 23 -12.98 15.18 0.69
CA VAL A 23 -13.77 14.23 -0.13
C VAL A 23 -13.39 12.82 0.29
N TYR A 24 -14.39 12.02 0.64
CA TYR A 24 -14.22 10.65 1.12
C TYR A 24 -14.94 9.65 0.22
N LEU A 25 -14.32 8.49 -0.01
CA LEU A 25 -14.93 7.34 -0.67
C LEU A 25 -14.99 6.16 0.32
N PRO A 26 -16.17 5.59 0.61
CA PRO A 26 -16.26 4.42 1.47
C PRO A 26 -15.47 3.24 0.92
N LEU A 27 -14.68 2.57 1.77
CA LEU A 27 -13.87 1.41 1.37
C LEU A 27 -14.71 0.29 0.73
N THR A 28 -15.98 0.16 1.13
CA THR A 28 -16.92 -0.82 0.57
C THR A 28 -17.30 -0.55 -0.88
N MET A 29 -17.07 0.67 -1.40
CA MET A 29 -17.31 1.04 -2.80
C MET A 29 -16.06 0.89 -3.68
N LEU A 30 -14.90 0.55 -3.10
CA LEU A 30 -13.70 0.34 -3.90
C LEU A 30 -13.90 -0.89 -4.82
N PRO A 31 -13.60 -0.77 -6.12
CA PRO A 31 -13.62 -1.92 -7.00
C PRO A 31 -12.66 -2.99 -6.48
N LYS A 32 -13.08 -4.25 -6.55
CA LYS A 32 -12.19 -5.36 -6.19
C LYS A 32 -11.03 -5.41 -7.17
N LEU A 33 -9.81 -5.37 -6.63
CA LEU A 33 -8.59 -5.54 -7.41
C LEU A 33 -8.25 -7.03 -7.48
N GLU A 34 -7.85 -7.49 -8.66
CA GLU A 34 -7.42 -8.87 -8.90
C GLU A 34 -5.92 -8.93 -9.22
N GLY A 35 -5.33 -10.11 -9.04
CA GLY A 35 -3.89 -10.32 -9.21
C GLY A 35 -3.07 -9.53 -8.19
N ASN A 36 -2.01 -8.88 -8.68
CA ASN A 36 -1.01 -8.17 -7.86
C ASN A 36 -1.34 -6.69 -7.67
N LYS A 37 -2.52 -6.22 -8.09
CA LYS A 37 -3.00 -4.88 -7.77
C LYS A 37 -3.69 -4.89 -6.41
N PHE A 38 -3.41 -3.90 -5.58
CA PHE A 38 -3.99 -3.73 -4.26
C PHE A 38 -4.00 -2.25 -3.87
N TYR A 39 -4.85 -1.89 -2.92
CA TYR A 39 -4.76 -0.59 -2.26
C TYR A 39 -3.74 -0.64 -1.12
N PHE A 40 -3.01 0.44 -0.85
CA PHE A 40 -1.96 0.42 0.18
C PHE A 40 -2.47 -0.02 1.55
N HIS A 41 -3.65 0.47 1.95
CA HIS A 41 -4.29 0.10 3.20
C HIS A 41 -4.76 -1.37 3.26
N GLU A 42 -4.87 -2.06 2.12
CA GLU A 42 -5.38 -3.43 2.03
C GLU A 42 -4.38 -4.44 2.60
N VAL A 43 -3.08 -4.19 2.39
CA VAL A 43 -2.00 -5.09 2.78
C VAL A 43 -1.39 -4.74 4.12
N ILE A 44 -1.80 -3.64 4.76
CA ILE A 44 -1.40 -3.32 6.12
C ILE A 44 -1.89 -4.42 7.06
N GLY A 45 -0.98 -4.97 7.86
CA GLY A 45 -1.20 -6.09 8.76
C GLY A 45 -0.99 -7.47 8.13
N PHE A 46 -0.72 -7.56 6.82
CA PHE A 46 -0.36 -8.82 6.16
C PHE A 46 1.05 -9.24 6.55
N ASP A 47 1.31 -10.54 6.53
CA ASP A 47 2.68 -11.05 6.67
C ASP A 47 3.43 -10.85 5.35
N ALA A 48 4.63 -10.28 5.42
CA ALA A 48 5.56 -10.22 4.31
C ALA A 48 6.38 -11.51 4.29
N GLU A 49 6.38 -12.20 3.16
CA GLU A 49 7.07 -13.46 2.95
C GLU A 49 8.03 -13.32 1.76
N ASP A 50 9.34 -13.45 2.01
CA ASP A 50 10.33 -13.55 0.95
C ASP A 50 10.39 -15.00 0.45
N THR A 51 10.42 -15.21 -0.86
CA THR A 51 10.47 -16.55 -1.49
C THR A 51 11.65 -17.41 -1.02
N ARG A 52 12.72 -16.79 -0.49
CA ARG A 52 13.96 -17.48 -0.06
C ARG A 52 14.07 -17.55 1.45
N LEU A 53 13.65 -16.50 2.17
CA LEU A 53 13.81 -16.39 3.62
C LEU A 53 12.56 -16.80 4.40
N GLY A 54 11.42 -16.97 3.74
CA GLY A 54 10.13 -17.21 4.40
C GLY A 54 9.55 -15.92 4.98
N VAL A 55 8.79 -16.02 6.07
CA VAL A 55 8.14 -14.85 6.68
C VAL A 55 9.19 -13.93 7.31
N ILE A 56 9.33 -12.74 6.74
CA ILE A 56 10.31 -11.72 7.15
C ILE A 56 9.71 -10.66 8.08
N GLY A 57 8.39 -10.67 8.31
CA GLY A 57 7.74 -9.77 9.25
C GLY A 57 6.30 -9.44 8.87
N LYS A 58 5.75 -8.39 9.48
CA LYS A 58 4.40 -7.89 9.20
C LYS A 58 4.46 -6.50 8.58
N ILE A 59 3.72 -6.26 7.50
CA ILE A 59 3.60 -4.93 6.90
C ILE A 59 2.85 -4.04 7.89
N VAL A 60 3.49 -3.00 8.40
CA VAL A 60 2.89 -2.06 9.35
C VAL A 60 2.44 -0.77 8.68
N SER A 61 3.06 -0.40 7.57
CA SER A 61 2.74 0.80 6.81
C SER A 61 3.29 0.72 5.38
N ILE A 62 2.83 1.63 4.53
CA ILE A 62 3.45 1.92 3.23
C ILE A 62 3.80 3.40 3.22
N ASN A 63 5.08 3.70 3.01
CA ASN A 63 5.58 5.06 2.89
C ASN A 63 5.55 5.48 1.43
N ASP A 64 4.55 6.28 1.06
CA ASP A 64 4.35 6.83 -0.29
C ASP A 64 4.73 8.32 -0.40
N SER A 65 5.34 8.88 0.65
CA SER A 65 5.78 10.29 0.68
C SER A 65 7.00 10.57 -0.21
N SER A 66 7.70 9.52 -0.63
CA SER A 66 8.89 9.60 -1.48
C SER A 66 8.56 9.28 -2.94
N ALA A 67 9.53 9.49 -3.85
CA ALA A 67 9.35 9.20 -5.28
C ALA A 67 9.07 7.71 -5.57
N GLN A 68 9.46 6.81 -4.66
CA GLN A 68 9.23 5.38 -4.76
C GLN A 68 8.57 4.88 -3.46
N PRO A 69 7.35 4.33 -3.52
CA PRO A 69 6.70 3.81 -2.33
C PRO A 69 7.50 2.66 -1.71
N LEU A 70 7.54 2.60 -0.38
CA LEU A 70 8.25 1.57 0.38
C LEU A 70 7.27 0.81 1.29
N PHE A 71 7.39 -0.50 1.34
CA PHE A 71 6.82 -1.29 2.42
C PHE A 71 7.63 -1.08 3.69
N GLU A 72 6.95 -0.76 4.78
CA GLU A 72 7.52 -0.78 6.13
C GLU A 72 7.11 -2.11 6.78
N ILE A 73 8.07 -3.01 6.95
CA ILE A 73 7.86 -4.36 7.49
C ILE A 73 8.53 -4.44 8.86
N LYS A 74 7.79 -4.90 9.87
CA LYS A 74 8.28 -5.04 11.23
C LYS A 74 8.51 -6.51 11.59
N GLN A 75 9.70 -6.82 12.10
CA GLN A 75 10.06 -8.11 12.67
C GLN A 75 10.67 -7.91 14.05
N GLY A 76 9.87 -8.10 15.10
CA GLY A 76 10.28 -7.74 16.46
C GLY A 76 10.55 -6.23 16.56
N ASP A 77 11.77 -5.86 16.94
CA ASP A 77 12.22 -4.47 17.03
C ASP A 77 12.90 -3.96 15.73
N ILE A 78 13.08 -4.82 14.73
CA ILE A 78 13.71 -4.49 13.45
C ILE A 78 12.64 -3.99 12.48
N GLU A 79 12.97 -2.89 11.81
CA GLU A 79 12.18 -2.32 10.70
C GLU A 79 12.93 -2.56 9.39
N ILE A 80 12.23 -3.16 8.42
CA ILE A 80 12.74 -3.55 7.11
C ILE A 80 12.00 -2.72 6.07
N LEU A 81 12.74 -1.98 5.25
CA LEU A 81 12.18 -1.15 4.17
C LEU A 81 12.39 -1.85 2.83
N ILE A 82 11.30 -2.20 2.15
CA ILE A 82 11.35 -2.88 0.85
C ILE A 82 10.67 -2.01 -0.21
N PRO A 83 11.37 -1.65 -1.31
CA PRO A 83 10.74 -0.94 -2.41
C PRO A 83 9.51 -1.67 -2.95
N MET A 84 8.39 -0.98 -3.06
CA MET A 84 7.18 -1.50 -3.65
C MET A 84 7.27 -1.39 -5.18
N ILE A 85 8.04 -2.28 -5.77
CA ILE A 85 8.13 -2.45 -7.22
C ILE A 85 7.42 -3.74 -7.64
N ASP A 86 6.73 -3.69 -8.78
CA ASP A 86 5.94 -4.81 -9.28
C ASP A 86 6.78 -6.09 -9.43
N ASP A 87 8.05 -5.96 -9.86
CA ASP A 87 8.98 -7.08 -10.03
C ASP A 87 9.28 -7.84 -8.73
N PHE A 88 9.18 -7.18 -7.56
CA PHE A 88 9.36 -7.86 -6.28
C PHE A 88 8.08 -8.54 -5.81
N ILE A 89 6.89 -8.15 -6.30
CA ILE A 89 5.62 -8.66 -5.79
C ILE A 89 5.22 -9.89 -6.61
N VAL A 90 5.45 -11.07 -6.04
CA VAL A 90 5.09 -12.35 -6.68
C VAL A 90 3.59 -12.58 -6.58
N LYS A 91 3.01 -12.44 -5.39
CA LYS A 91 1.59 -12.76 -5.13
C LYS A 91 1.05 -11.99 -3.91
N ILE A 92 -0.19 -11.52 -4.02
CA ILE A 92 -0.99 -11.07 -2.87
C ILE A 92 -1.97 -12.18 -2.48
N ASP A 93 -1.71 -12.86 -1.37
CA ASP A 93 -2.57 -13.91 -0.82
C ASP A 93 -3.54 -13.30 0.20
N ARG A 94 -4.70 -12.89 -0.29
CA ARG A 94 -5.74 -12.22 0.51
C ARG A 94 -6.41 -13.17 1.51
N GLU A 95 -6.46 -14.46 1.20
CA GLU A 95 -7.07 -15.47 2.07
C GLU A 95 -6.22 -15.70 3.32
N ASN A 96 -4.90 -15.82 3.13
CA ASN A 96 -3.96 -16.04 4.22
C ASN A 96 -3.37 -14.74 4.79
N LYS A 97 -3.76 -13.58 4.25
CA LYS A 97 -3.22 -12.25 4.59
C LYS A 97 -1.69 -12.20 4.46
N LYS A 98 -1.19 -12.60 3.30
CA LYS A 98 0.25 -12.58 2.99
C LYS A 98 0.58 -11.82 1.71
N VAL A 99 1.73 -11.16 1.71
CA VAL A 99 2.36 -10.60 0.52
C VAL A 99 3.63 -11.40 0.27
N VAL A 100 3.65 -12.14 -0.84
CA VAL A 100 4.80 -12.96 -1.24
C VAL A 100 5.67 -12.14 -2.17
N MET A 101 6.95 -12.03 -1.84
CA MET A 101 7.91 -11.16 -2.49
C MET A 101 9.16 -11.92 -2.92
N ASP A 102 9.73 -11.57 -4.07
CA ASP A 102 11.04 -12.04 -4.52
C ASP A 102 12.00 -10.86 -4.54
N THR A 103 12.68 -10.65 -3.41
CA THR A 103 13.57 -9.49 -3.26
C THR A 103 14.99 -9.81 -3.73
N PRO A 104 15.84 -8.81 -4.03
CA PRO A 104 17.24 -9.05 -4.37
C PRO A 104 17.99 -9.74 -3.23
N VAL A 105 18.98 -10.57 -3.59
CA VAL A 105 19.82 -11.26 -2.59
C VAL A 105 20.54 -10.22 -1.74
N GLY A 106 20.52 -10.40 -0.42
CA GLY A 106 21.17 -9.49 0.50
C GLY A 106 20.29 -8.31 0.96
N LEU A 107 19.19 -7.97 0.27
CA LEU A 107 18.41 -6.79 0.65
C LEU A 107 17.84 -6.89 2.06
N VAL A 108 17.15 -7.99 2.37
CA VAL A 108 16.56 -8.24 3.69
C VAL A 108 17.66 -8.53 4.72
N ASP A 109 18.73 -9.22 4.30
CA ASP A 109 19.87 -9.57 5.15
C ASP A 109 20.57 -8.35 5.75
N LEU A 110 20.56 -7.20 5.06
CA LEU A 110 21.11 -5.93 5.59
C LEU A 110 20.43 -5.49 6.88
N TYR A 111 19.15 -5.81 7.05
CA TYR A 111 18.38 -5.44 8.23
C TYR A 111 18.48 -6.50 9.34
N LEU A 112 18.51 -7.78 8.98
CA LEU A 112 18.48 -8.89 9.94
C LEU A 112 19.85 -9.25 10.54
N ASN A 113 20.94 -8.88 9.86
CA ASN A 113 22.30 -9.14 10.34
C ASN A 113 22.97 -7.91 10.96
N SER A 114 22.19 -6.86 11.28
CA SER A 114 22.66 -5.64 11.96
C SER A 114 22.66 -5.79 13.48
#